data_AF-A0A2S0XDK9-F1
#
_entry.id   AF-A0A2S0XDK9-F1
#
_cell.length_a   1.000
_cell.length_b   1.000
_cell.length_c   1.000
_cell.angle_alpha   90.00
_cell.angle_beta   90.00
_cell.angle_gamma   90.00
#
_symmetry.space_group_name_H-M   'P 1'
#
loop_
_entity.id
_entity.type
_entity.pdbx_description
1 polymer ?
#
loop_
_entity_poly.entity_id
_entity_poly.type
_entity_poly.pdbx_seq_one_letter_code
_entity_poly.pdbx_strand_id
1 'polypeptide(L)'
;MAQMMHPAVGNVAMGPWRDHFRFLACALALVGAVTVASALAAIIAPGIRSLLLQEDGIIEMGTVLFLGAAVLGAGAATALRGPRVPLVLAGLIALAELLDETSFGSRLFGFQPLTLYGGGQLDGFHDLLILAFRLLQQVSHNLAWLLVVLMLAVSVGLSLFALRQIARNMGGATTWLSGHALLFLHVSFIGLAQVIDIAASSRALAAVEEVLELNAAILLAFYVAQQGWEVSTRHIRPSGTH
;
A
#
# COMPACT_ATOMS: atom_id res chain seq x y z
N MET A 1 -54.69 21.81 -28.65
CA MET A 1 -54.17 21.38 -27.34
C MET A 1 -53.05 20.38 -27.57
N ALA A 2 -51.80 20.85 -27.59
CA ALA A 2 -50.61 20.03 -27.75
C ALA A 2 -49.99 19.78 -26.37
N GLN A 3 -50.06 18.55 -25.88
CA GLN A 3 -49.31 18.12 -24.70
C GLN A 3 -47.87 17.84 -25.14
N MET A 4 -46.96 18.77 -24.81
CA MET A 4 -45.53 18.53 -24.89
C MET A 4 -45.12 17.56 -23.79
N MET A 5 -44.85 16.31 -24.18
CA MET A 5 -44.11 15.35 -23.36
C MET A 5 -42.68 15.87 -23.21
N HIS A 6 -42.35 16.37 -22.02
CA HIS A 6 -40.96 16.52 -21.61
C HIS A 6 -40.33 15.12 -21.51
N PRO A 7 -39.20 14.85 -22.19
CA PRO A 7 -38.41 13.66 -21.89
C PRO A 7 -37.87 13.84 -20.48
N ALA A 8 -38.29 12.96 -19.57
CA ALA A 8 -37.62 12.77 -18.30
C ALA A 8 -36.16 12.45 -18.61
N VAL A 9 -35.28 13.42 -18.33
CA VAL A 9 -33.84 13.19 -18.26
C VAL A 9 -33.65 12.21 -17.12
N GLY A 10 -33.66 10.92 -17.45
CA GLY A 10 -33.36 9.86 -16.51
C GLY A 10 -32.00 10.15 -15.93
N ASN A 11 -31.96 10.40 -14.62
CA ASN A 11 -30.75 10.25 -13.83
C ASN A 11 -30.30 8.81 -14.01
N VAL A 12 -29.42 8.58 -15.00
CA VAL A 12 -28.69 7.33 -15.14
C VAL A 12 -27.90 7.21 -13.85
N ALA A 13 -28.38 6.35 -12.95
CA ALA A 13 -27.72 6.03 -11.70
C ALA A 13 -26.27 5.65 -12.04
N MET A 14 -25.36 6.58 -11.80
CA MET A 14 -23.97 6.43 -12.18
C MET A 14 -23.42 5.24 -11.40
N GLY A 15 -23.06 4.19 -12.14
CA GLY A 15 -22.82 2.86 -11.58
C GLY A 15 -21.59 2.78 -10.65
N PRO A 16 -21.42 1.64 -9.97
CA PRO A 16 -20.27 1.35 -9.06
C PRO A 16 -18.90 1.57 -9.70
N TRP A 17 -18.84 1.57 -11.04
CA TRP A 17 -17.73 1.98 -11.89
C TRP A 17 -17.01 3.26 -11.48
N ARG A 18 -17.76 4.34 -11.21
CA ARG A 18 -17.16 5.66 -10.95
C ARG A 18 -16.46 5.72 -9.59
N ASP A 19 -16.94 4.96 -8.61
CA ASP A 19 -16.41 5.04 -7.25
C ASP A 19 -15.07 4.33 -7.12
N HIS A 20 -14.88 3.17 -7.76
CA HIS A 20 -13.57 2.48 -7.76
C HIS A 20 -12.49 3.33 -8.43
N PHE A 21 -12.84 3.96 -9.56
CA PHE A 21 -11.92 4.84 -10.26
C PHE A 21 -11.56 6.08 -9.43
N ARG A 22 -12.48 6.61 -8.63
CA ARG A 22 -12.21 7.74 -7.72
C ARG A 22 -11.19 7.36 -6.66
N PHE A 23 -11.37 6.22 -5.97
CA PHE A 23 -10.39 5.77 -4.96
C PHE A 23 -9.01 5.56 -5.58
N LEU A 24 -8.95 4.90 -6.74
CA LEU A 24 -7.70 4.72 -7.49
C LEU A 24 -7.05 6.05 -7.86
N ALA A 25 -7.80 6.96 -8.48
CA ALA A 25 -7.27 8.25 -8.92
C ALA A 25 -6.79 9.10 -7.74
N CYS A 26 -7.55 9.14 -6.65
CA CYS A 26 -7.15 9.85 -5.43
C CYS A 26 -5.90 9.24 -4.80
N ALA A 27 -5.81 7.90 -4.72
CA ALA A 27 -4.63 7.22 -4.18
C ALA A 27 -3.38 7.53 -5.02
N LEU A 28 -3.46 7.39 -6.35
CA LEU A 28 -2.33 7.67 -7.25
C LEU A 28 -1.94 9.15 -7.23
N ALA A 29 -2.91 10.07 -7.14
CA ALA A 29 -2.64 11.49 -7.00
C ALA A 29 -1.90 11.79 -5.69
N LEU A 30 -2.32 11.18 -4.58
CA LEU A 30 -1.68 11.36 -3.29
C LEU A 30 -0.26 10.75 -3.26
N VAL A 31 -0.09 9.53 -3.78
CA VAL A 31 1.23 8.88 -3.96
C VAL A 31 2.16 9.79 -4.77
N GLY A 32 1.69 10.32 -5.90
CA GLY A 32 2.46 11.25 -6.71
C GLY A 32 2.81 12.55 -5.97
N ALA A 33 1.84 13.13 -5.27
CA ALA A 33 2.04 14.36 -4.49
C ALA A 33 3.04 14.17 -3.35
N VAL A 34 2.93 13.10 -2.57
CA VAL A 34 3.85 12.74 -1.49
C VAL A 34 5.26 12.51 -2.05
N THR A 35 5.38 11.72 -3.11
CA THR A 35 6.68 11.45 -3.74
C THR A 35 7.37 12.73 -4.22
N VAL A 36 6.63 13.60 -4.91
CA VAL A 36 7.16 14.89 -5.41
C VAL A 36 7.49 15.82 -4.25
N ALA A 37 6.63 15.91 -3.23
CA ALA A 37 6.87 16.74 -2.06
C ALA A 37 8.12 16.30 -1.29
N SER A 38 8.29 14.99 -1.04
CA SER A 38 9.48 14.44 -0.38
C SER A 38 10.75 14.72 -1.19
N ALA A 39 10.72 14.52 -2.51
CA ALA A 39 11.85 14.83 -3.39
C ALA A 39 12.19 16.33 -3.39
N LEU A 40 11.19 17.20 -3.52
CA LEU A 40 11.39 18.66 -3.49
C LEU A 40 11.91 19.14 -2.14
N ALA A 41 11.37 18.63 -1.03
CA ALA A 41 11.83 18.95 0.31
C ALA A 41 13.29 18.54 0.50
N ALA A 42 13.67 17.34 0.03
CA ALA A 42 15.05 16.88 0.05
C ALA A 42 15.98 17.78 -0.79
N ILE A 43 15.53 18.32 -1.92
CA ILE A 43 16.35 19.21 -2.77
C ILE A 43 16.47 20.62 -2.16
N ILE A 44 15.34 21.22 -1.79
CA ILE A 44 15.24 22.65 -1.42
C ILE A 44 15.72 22.89 0.01
N ALA A 45 15.51 21.94 0.91
CA ALA A 45 15.86 22.07 2.32
C ALA A 45 16.72 20.89 2.81
N PRO A 46 18.03 20.86 2.46
CA PRO A 46 18.93 19.77 2.82
C PRO A 46 19.01 19.52 4.34
N GLY A 47 18.83 20.58 5.16
CA GLY A 47 18.83 20.48 6.62
C GLY A 47 17.63 19.74 7.21
N ILE A 48 16.54 19.55 6.45
CA ILE A 48 15.35 18.80 6.89
C ILE A 48 15.45 17.33 6.47
N ARG A 49 16.45 16.93 5.67
CA ARG A 49 16.59 15.55 5.18
C ARG A 49 16.62 14.53 6.33
N SER A 50 17.30 14.84 7.43
CA SER A 50 17.30 13.95 8.61
C SER A 50 15.93 13.89 9.29
N LEU A 51 15.16 14.99 9.34
CA LEU A 51 13.81 14.95 9.92
C LEU A 51 12.79 14.23 9.03
N LEU A 52 13.02 14.24 7.70
CA LEU A 52 12.12 13.59 6.74
C LEU A 52 12.46 12.12 6.52
N LEU A 53 13.74 11.77 6.45
CA LEU A 53 14.25 10.52 5.86
C LEU A 53 15.16 9.73 6.81
N GLN A 54 15.29 10.15 8.07
CA GLN A 54 15.90 9.31 9.10
C GLN A 54 14.81 8.42 9.69
N GLU A 55 15.24 7.28 10.22
CA GLU A 55 14.48 6.48 11.17
C GLU A 55 13.81 7.37 12.24
N ASP A 56 12.55 7.09 12.57
CA ASP A 56 11.57 7.91 13.29
C ASP A 56 11.16 9.23 12.60
N GLY A 57 11.38 9.33 11.28
CA GLY A 57 11.14 10.52 10.50
C GLY A 57 9.65 10.81 10.26
N ILE A 58 9.40 11.97 9.63
CA ILE A 58 8.04 12.35 9.21
C ILE A 58 7.43 11.31 8.25
N ILE A 59 8.26 10.68 7.40
CA ILE A 59 7.78 9.69 6.43
C ILE A 59 7.33 8.42 7.13
N GLU A 60 8.17 7.84 8.00
CA GLU A 60 7.83 6.68 8.85
C GLU A 60 6.55 6.94 9.67
N MET A 61 6.43 8.11 10.32
CA MET A 61 5.21 8.48 11.05
C MET A 61 4.00 8.56 10.12
N GLY A 62 4.19 9.01 8.88
CA GLY A 62 3.16 8.94 7.85
C GLY A 62 2.74 7.50 7.54
N THR A 63 3.71 6.60 7.39
CA THR A 63 3.48 5.17 7.14
C THR A 63 2.64 4.57 8.26
N VAL A 64 3.06 4.76 9.52
CA VAL A 64 2.33 4.35 10.74
C VAL A 64 0.89 4.87 10.73
N LEU A 65 0.68 6.14 10.39
CA LEU A 65 -0.66 6.75 10.36
C LEU A 65 -1.57 6.09 9.31
N PHE A 66 -1.07 5.86 8.09
CA PHE A 66 -1.85 5.23 7.02
C PHE A 66 -2.12 3.75 7.29
N LEU A 67 -1.15 3.01 7.84
CA LEU A 67 -1.33 1.63 8.24
C LEU A 67 -2.32 1.51 9.41
N GLY A 68 -2.21 2.38 10.42
CA GLY A 68 -3.18 2.48 11.50
C GLY A 68 -4.59 2.78 11.00
N ALA A 69 -4.74 3.70 10.04
CA ALA A 69 -6.02 3.98 9.39
C ALA A 69 -6.58 2.77 8.62
N ALA A 70 -5.72 2.01 7.93
CA ALA A 70 -6.10 0.80 7.22
C ALA A 70 -6.56 -0.32 8.19
N VAL A 71 -5.85 -0.54 9.30
CA VAL A 71 -6.22 -1.51 10.35
C VAL A 71 -7.57 -1.14 10.96
N LEU A 72 -7.71 0.10 11.44
CA LEU A 72 -8.94 0.57 12.08
C LEU A 72 -10.12 0.58 11.09
N GLY A 73 -9.88 1.01 9.85
CA GLY A 73 -10.89 1.01 8.78
C GLY A 73 -11.38 -0.39 8.43
N ALA A 74 -10.45 -1.36 8.29
CA ALA A 74 -10.79 -2.75 8.00
C ALA A 74 -11.53 -3.41 9.17
N GLY A 75 -11.08 -3.15 10.41
CA GLY A 75 -11.72 -3.62 11.64
C GLY A 75 -13.14 -3.07 11.79
N ALA A 76 -13.32 -1.76 11.65
CA ALA A 76 -14.63 -1.12 11.71
C ALA A 76 -15.57 -1.62 10.61
N ALA A 77 -15.10 -1.72 9.36
CA ALA A 77 -15.91 -2.27 8.26
C ALA A 77 -16.32 -3.72 8.52
N THR A 78 -15.42 -4.54 9.06
CA THR A 78 -15.68 -5.94 9.42
C THR A 78 -16.68 -6.04 10.58
N ALA A 79 -16.52 -5.25 11.63
CA ALA A 79 -17.41 -5.25 12.80
C ALA A 79 -18.83 -4.78 12.44
N LEU A 80 -18.94 -3.74 11.63
CA LEU A 80 -20.23 -3.15 11.28
C LEU A 80 -20.99 -3.90 10.18
N ARG A 81 -20.28 -4.66 9.32
CA ARG A 81 -20.85 -5.21 8.08
C ARG A 81 -20.52 -6.69 7.82
N GLY A 82 -19.82 -7.32 8.77
CA GLY A 82 -19.40 -8.72 8.68
C GLY A 82 -18.04 -8.91 7.99
N PRO A 83 -17.39 -10.06 8.23
CA PRO A 83 -16.08 -10.36 7.68
C PRO A 83 -16.15 -10.61 6.18
N ARG A 84 -15.27 -9.96 5.43
CA ARG A 84 -15.03 -10.25 4.01
C ARG A 84 -13.55 -10.48 3.79
N VAL A 85 -13.23 -11.52 3.01
CA VAL A 85 -11.85 -11.92 2.76
C VAL A 85 -10.96 -10.74 2.34
N PRO A 86 -11.33 -9.86 1.39
CA PRO A 86 -10.46 -8.75 1.00
C PRO A 86 -10.20 -7.73 2.12
N LEU A 87 -11.20 -7.45 2.97
CA LEU A 87 -11.08 -6.50 4.09
C LEU A 87 -10.26 -7.10 5.23
N VAL A 88 -10.55 -8.35 5.60
CA VAL A 88 -9.81 -9.06 6.66
C VAL A 88 -8.35 -9.22 6.26
N LEU A 89 -8.09 -9.64 5.01
CA LEU A 89 -6.73 -9.77 4.52
C LEU A 89 -6.00 -8.43 4.50
N ALA A 90 -6.62 -7.36 3.99
CA ALA A 90 -6.01 -6.03 3.99
C ALA A 90 -5.74 -5.50 5.41
N GLY A 91 -6.64 -5.74 6.35
CA GLY A 91 -6.46 -5.37 7.74
C GLY A 91 -5.32 -6.14 8.42
N LEU A 92 -5.18 -7.43 8.12
CA LEU A 92 -4.08 -8.26 8.62
C LEU A 92 -2.73 -7.86 8.02
N ILE A 93 -2.68 -7.54 6.72
CA ILE A 93 -1.48 -7.00 6.05
C ILE A 93 -1.10 -5.67 6.70
N ALA A 94 -2.06 -4.74 6.82
CA ALA A 94 -1.83 -3.44 7.45
C ALA A 94 -1.36 -3.57 8.90
N LEU A 95 -1.88 -4.55 9.64
CA LEU A 95 -1.44 -4.80 11.02
C LEU A 95 -0.03 -5.36 11.07
N ALA A 96 0.31 -6.29 10.17
CA ALA A 96 1.66 -6.86 10.10
C ALA A 96 2.68 -5.78 9.78
N GLU A 97 2.40 -4.91 8.80
CA GLU A 97 3.27 -3.78 8.44
C GLU A 97 3.27 -2.69 9.52
N LEU A 98 2.16 -2.45 10.22
CA LEU A 98 2.16 -1.50 11.34
C LEU A 98 3.06 -1.99 12.47
N LEU A 99 3.05 -3.29 12.72
CA LEU A 99 3.95 -3.91 13.69
C LEU A 99 5.40 -3.89 13.20
N ASP A 100 5.63 -4.07 11.91
CA ASP A 100 6.94 -3.90 11.26
C ASP A 100 7.50 -2.49 11.55
N GLU A 101 6.72 -1.46 11.21
CA GLU A 101 7.12 -0.06 11.34
C GLU A 101 7.32 0.39 12.80
N THR A 102 6.50 -0.14 13.71
CA THR A 102 6.59 0.22 15.15
C THR A 102 7.56 -0.65 15.93
N SER A 103 8.40 -1.39 15.22
CA SER A 103 9.41 -2.28 15.77
C SER A 103 8.86 -3.36 16.71
N PHE A 104 7.76 -3.99 16.31
CA PHE A 104 6.92 -4.88 17.12
C PHE A 104 6.44 -4.26 18.45
N GLY A 105 6.29 -2.94 18.47
CA GLY A 105 5.96 -2.20 19.67
C GLY A 105 7.11 -2.06 20.65
N SER A 106 8.36 -2.37 20.28
CA SER A 106 9.54 -2.04 21.11
C SER A 106 9.58 -0.53 21.40
N ARG A 107 9.25 0.29 20.40
CA ARG A 107 9.11 1.75 20.53
C ARG A 107 7.94 2.17 21.42
N LEU A 108 6.86 1.39 21.44
CA LEU A 108 5.63 1.70 22.19
C LEU A 108 5.66 1.21 23.64
N PHE A 109 6.29 0.07 23.88
CA PHE A 109 6.25 -0.65 25.17
C PHE A 109 7.64 -0.77 25.82
N GLY A 110 8.70 -0.30 25.17
CA GLY A 110 10.06 -0.30 25.70
C GLY A 110 10.73 -1.68 25.71
N PHE A 111 10.27 -2.61 24.87
CA PHE A 111 10.94 -3.91 24.73
C PHE A 111 12.32 -3.76 24.10
N GLN A 112 13.27 -4.60 24.49
CA GLN A 112 14.56 -4.67 23.80
C GLN A 112 14.42 -5.60 22.59
N PRO A 113 14.62 -5.11 21.35
CA PRO A 113 14.57 -5.96 20.17
C PRO A 113 15.72 -6.97 20.18
N LEU A 114 15.49 -8.14 19.59
CA LEU A 114 16.49 -9.21 19.57
C LEU A 114 17.65 -8.82 18.65
N THR A 115 18.88 -9.15 19.02
CA THR A 115 20.03 -8.88 18.12
C THR A 115 20.00 -9.82 16.91
N LEU A 116 20.23 -9.25 15.72
CA LEU A 116 20.29 -10.01 14.48
C LEU A 116 21.67 -10.64 14.26
N TYR A 117 21.66 -11.79 13.59
CA TYR A 117 22.89 -12.41 13.11
C TYR A 117 23.57 -11.51 12.06
N GLY A 118 24.86 -11.23 12.26
CA GLY A 118 25.62 -10.30 11.44
C GLY A 118 25.46 -8.82 11.83
N GLY A 119 24.82 -8.52 12.97
CA GLY A 119 24.64 -7.16 13.49
C GLY A 119 23.26 -6.56 13.19
N GLY A 120 22.89 -5.50 13.91
CA GLY A 120 21.53 -4.92 13.87
C GLY A 120 20.60 -5.54 14.92
N GLN A 121 19.35 -5.08 14.92
CA GLN A 121 18.28 -5.54 15.81
C GLN A 121 17.13 -6.04 14.93
N LEU A 122 16.40 -7.05 15.40
CA LEU A 122 15.17 -7.53 14.78
C LEU A 122 14.07 -6.60 15.25
N ASP A 123 13.88 -5.52 14.51
CA ASP A 123 12.82 -4.56 14.72
C ASP A 123 11.67 -4.79 13.73
N GLY A 124 11.95 -5.31 12.54
CA GLY A 124 10.92 -5.61 11.52
C GLY A 124 10.75 -7.08 11.15
N PHE A 125 9.62 -7.41 10.53
CA PHE A 125 9.50 -8.49 9.55
C PHE A 125 10.43 -8.28 8.35
N HIS A 126 10.67 -7.06 7.90
CA HIS A 126 11.58 -6.81 6.76
C HIS A 126 13.01 -7.27 7.05
N ASP A 127 13.47 -7.15 8.30
CA ASP A 127 14.75 -7.70 8.77
C ASP A 127 14.90 -9.21 8.52
N LEU A 128 13.80 -9.96 8.47
CA LEU A 128 13.87 -11.40 8.16
C LEU A 128 14.35 -11.63 6.73
N LEU A 129 14.04 -10.73 5.80
CA LEU A 129 14.54 -10.78 4.43
C LEU A 129 16.03 -10.40 4.37
N ILE A 130 16.45 -9.40 5.14
CA ILE A 130 17.88 -9.07 5.32
C ILE A 130 18.64 -10.28 5.88
N LEU A 131 18.09 -10.90 6.93
CA LEU A 131 18.68 -12.09 7.55
C LEU A 131 18.76 -13.26 6.57
N ALA A 132 17.68 -13.52 5.81
CA ALA A 132 17.67 -14.54 4.78
C ALA A 132 18.75 -14.26 3.71
N PHE A 133 18.89 -13.01 3.26
CA PHE A 133 19.93 -12.61 2.32
C PHE A 133 21.34 -12.84 2.89
N ARG A 134 21.61 -12.44 4.13
CA ARG A 134 22.90 -12.66 4.80
C ARG A 134 23.25 -14.14 4.93
N LEU A 135 22.27 -14.97 5.34
CA LEU A 135 22.45 -16.42 5.43
C LEU A 135 22.72 -17.03 4.05
N LEU A 136 21.98 -16.59 3.03
CA LEU A 136 22.21 -17.02 1.65
C LEU A 136 23.58 -16.60 1.13
N GLN A 137 24.08 -15.41 1.48
CA GLN A 137 25.42 -14.97 1.08
C GLN A 137 26.52 -15.90 1.61
N GLN A 138 26.33 -16.47 2.81
CA GLN A 138 27.27 -17.43 3.39
C GLN A 138 27.25 -18.78 2.68
N VAL A 139 26.08 -19.18 2.15
CA VAL A 139 25.94 -20.41 1.38
C VAL A 139 26.44 -20.23 -0.06
N SER A 140 25.98 -19.17 -0.74
CA SER A 140 26.36 -18.82 -2.11
C SER A 140 25.97 -17.39 -2.44
N HIS A 141 26.97 -16.58 -2.82
CA HIS A 141 26.77 -15.20 -3.26
C HIS A 141 25.75 -15.10 -4.42
N ASN A 142 25.79 -16.05 -5.36
CA ASN A 142 24.86 -16.07 -6.50
C ASN A 142 23.43 -16.35 -6.07
N LEU A 143 23.23 -17.18 -5.04
CA LEU A 143 21.90 -17.51 -4.54
C LEU A 143 21.26 -16.33 -3.81
N ALA A 144 22.06 -15.58 -3.04
CA ALA A 144 21.62 -14.35 -2.39
C ALA A 144 21.15 -13.30 -3.41
N TRP A 145 21.91 -13.07 -4.47
CA TRP A 145 21.50 -12.15 -5.53
C TRP A 145 20.34 -12.67 -6.38
N LEU A 146 20.21 -13.98 -6.56
CA LEU A 146 19.05 -14.57 -7.22
C LEU A 146 17.75 -14.23 -6.46
N LEU A 147 17.77 -14.26 -5.12
CA LEU A 147 16.62 -13.84 -4.30
C LEU A 147 16.25 -12.37 -4.59
N VAL A 148 17.23 -11.46 -4.56
CA VAL A 148 17.02 -10.03 -4.84
C VAL A 148 16.44 -9.82 -6.24
N VAL A 149 17.00 -10.49 -7.26
CA VAL A 149 16.52 -10.40 -8.64
C VAL A 149 15.10 -10.95 -8.77
N LEU A 150 14.77 -12.05 -8.06
CA LEU A 150 13.43 -12.62 -8.07
C LEU A 150 12.42 -11.68 -7.41
N MET A 151 12.76 -11.08 -6.27
CA MET A 151 11.94 -10.07 -5.60
C MET A 151 11.68 -8.88 -6.53
N LEU A 152 12.73 -8.34 -7.15
CA LEU A 152 12.63 -7.25 -8.11
C LEU A 152 11.73 -7.63 -9.30
N ALA A 153 11.92 -8.81 -9.88
CA ALA A 153 11.14 -9.28 -11.02
C ALA A 153 9.65 -9.45 -10.66
N VAL A 154 9.34 -9.98 -9.48
CA VAL A 154 7.96 -10.11 -8.98
C VAL A 154 7.34 -8.73 -8.76
N SER A 155 8.04 -7.82 -8.09
CA SER A 155 7.55 -6.46 -7.85
C SER A 155 7.27 -5.72 -9.15
N VAL A 156 8.23 -5.69 -10.08
CA VAL A 156 8.04 -5.06 -11.40
C VAL A 156 6.90 -5.74 -12.17
N GLY A 157 6.82 -7.07 -12.13
CA GLY A 157 5.73 -7.83 -12.74
C GLY A 157 4.36 -7.45 -12.19
N LEU A 158 4.24 -7.31 -10.86
CA LEU A 158 3.01 -6.87 -10.19
C LEU A 158 2.65 -5.43 -10.53
N SER A 159 3.62 -4.51 -10.59
CA SER A 159 3.41 -3.14 -11.06
C SER A 159 2.85 -3.10 -12.48
N LEU A 160 3.50 -3.79 -13.42
CA LEU A 160 3.04 -3.85 -14.81
C LEU A 160 1.66 -4.51 -14.93
N PHE A 161 1.41 -5.54 -14.14
CA PHE A 161 0.11 -6.19 -14.07
C PHE A 161 -0.97 -5.25 -13.54
N ALA A 162 -0.72 -4.52 -12.46
CA ALA A 162 -1.64 -3.54 -11.90
C ALA A 162 -1.94 -2.42 -12.90
N LEU A 163 -0.91 -1.85 -13.54
CA LEU A 163 -1.05 -0.84 -14.59
C LEU A 163 -1.90 -1.36 -15.76
N ARG A 164 -1.71 -2.62 -16.17
CA ARG A 164 -2.56 -3.25 -17.19
C ARG A 164 -4.01 -3.35 -16.73
N GLN A 165 -4.28 -3.71 -15.48
CA GLN A 165 -5.66 -3.76 -14.95
C GLN A 165 -6.30 -2.36 -14.90
N ILE A 166 -5.53 -1.34 -14.52
CA ILE A 166 -5.98 0.06 -14.51
C ILE A 166 -6.33 0.51 -15.93
N ALA A 167 -5.44 0.26 -16.90
CA ALA A 167 -5.68 0.60 -18.30
C ALA A 167 -6.91 -0.11 -18.87
N ARG A 168 -7.10 -1.39 -18.57
CA ARG A 168 -8.29 -2.15 -18.98
C ARG A 168 -9.57 -1.59 -18.39
N ASN A 169 -9.55 -1.22 -17.11
CA ASN A 169 -10.68 -0.59 -16.43
C ASN A 169 -11.04 0.76 -17.07
N MET A 170 -10.04 1.60 -17.38
CA MET A 170 -10.23 2.87 -18.08
C MET A 170 -10.82 2.67 -19.49
N GLY A 171 -10.46 1.58 -20.16
CA GLY A 171 -11.03 1.17 -21.46
C GLY A 171 -12.42 0.53 -21.37
N GLY A 172 -13.07 0.50 -20.20
CA GLY A 172 -14.39 -0.08 -19.99
C GLY A 172 -14.42 -1.62 -19.92
N ALA A 173 -13.26 -2.28 -19.96
CA ALA A 173 -13.11 -3.73 -19.98
C ALA A 173 -12.82 -4.29 -18.59
N THR A 174 -13.75 -4.09 -17.67
CA THR A 174 -13.44 -4.30 -16.27
C THR A 174 -13.60 -5.73 -15.82
N THR A 175 -12.64 -6.17 -15.01
CA THR A 175 -12.58 -7.49 -14.40
C THR A 175 -12.69 -7.39 -12.88
N TRP A 176 -12.96 -8.51 -12.21
CA TRP A 176 -12.88 -8.55 -10.75
C TRP A 176 -11.47 -8.18 -10.24
N LEU A 177 -10.42 -8.54 -10.98
CA LEU A 177 -9.02 -8.24 -10.66
C LEU A 177 -8.72 -6.74 -10.67
N SER A 178 -9.36 -5.96 -11.53
CA SER A 178 -9.18 -4.50 -11.53
C SER A 178 -9.71 -3.81 -10.27
N GLY A 179 -10.60 -4.47 -9.50
CA GLY A 179 -10.97 -4.01 -8.16
C GLY A 179 -9.85 -4.12 -7.13
N HIS A 180 -8.79 -4.89 -7.44
CA HIS A 180 -7.64 -5.15 -6.56
C HIS A 180 -6.34 -4.48 -7.04
N ALA A 181 -6.42 -3.56 -8.01
CA ALA A 181 -5.24 -2.88 -8.56
C ALA A 181 -4.41 -2.15 -7.48
N LEU A 182 -5.07 -1.49 -6.53
CA LEU A 182 -4.40 -0.82 -5.40
C LEU A 182 -3.61 -1.81 -4.53
N LEU A 183 -4.17 -2.99 -4.26
CA LEU A 183 -3.48 -4.04 -3.50
C LEU A 183 -2.25 -4.57 -4.25
N PHE A 184 -2.34 -4.77 -5.57
CA PHE A 184 -1.19 -5.19 -6.37
C PHE A 184 -0.07 -4.14 -6.40
N LEU A 185 -0.42 -2.85 -6.50
CA LEU A 185 0.56 -1.77 -6.41
C LEU A 185 1.20 -1.70 -5.01
N HIS A 186 0.41 -1.86 -3.96
CA HIS A 186 0.90 -1.91 -2.59
C HIS A 186 1.94 -3.02 -2.40
N VAL A 187 1.62 -4.27 -2.75
CA VAL A 187 2.57 -5.40 -2.66
C VAL A 187 3.82 -5.15 -3.52
N SER A 188 3.63 -4.55 -4.70
CA SER A 188 4.76 -4.17 -5.56
C SER A 188 5.66 -3.13 -4.90
N PHE A 189 5.12 -2.15 -4.19
CA PHE A 189 5.91 -1.06 -3.61
C PHE A 189 6.68 -1.52 -2.39
N ILE A 190 6.05 -2.31 -1.51
CA ILE A 190 6.76 -3.02 -0.42
C ILE A 190 7.89 -3.85 -1.01
N GLY A 191 7.62 -4.69 -2.00
CA GLY A 191 8.67 -5.51 -2.60
C GLY A 191 9.79 -4.72 -3.28
N LEU A 192 9.55 -3.49 -3.75
CA LEU A 192 10.61 -2.60 -4.26
C LEU A 192 11.41 -1.96 -3.12
N ALA A 193 10.76 -1.52 -2.05
CA ALA A 193 11.42 -1.02 -0.85
C ALA A 193 12.39 -2.07 -0.28
N GLN A 194 11.91 -3.31 -0.14
CA GLN A 194 12.70 -4.44 0.34
C GLN A 194 13.89 -4.80 -0.57
N VAL A 195 13.75 -4.66 -1.89
CA VAL A 195 14.90 -4.82 -2.79
C VAL A 195 15.94 -3.73 -2.57
N ILE A 196 15.50 -2.50 -2.31
CA ILE A 196 16.40 -1.38 -2.05
C ILE A 196 17.14 -1.59 -0.73
N ASP A 197 16.41 -1.89 0.34
CA ASP A 197 16.96 -2.16 1.67
C ASP A 197 18.08 -3.21 1.62
N ILE A 198 17.82 -4.35 0.98
CA ILE A 198 18.79 -5.45 0.88
C ILE A 198 19.99 -5.10 -0.02
N ALA A 199 19.76 -4.44 -1.15
CA ALA A 199 20.76 -4.27 -2.21
C ALA A 199 21.58 -2.99 -2.09
N ALA A 200 21.13 -2.00 -1.31
CA ALA A 200 21.70 -0.67 -1.27
C ALA A 200 22.15 -0.25 0.13
N SER A 201 23.31 0.40 0.21
CA SER A 201 23.83 1.00 1.45
C SER A 201 23.84 2.53 1.43
N SER A 202 23.27 3.14 0.39
CA SER A 202 23.31 4.59 0.20
C SER A 202 22.14 5.27 0.90
N ARG A 203 22.40 6.38 1.59
CA ARG A 203 21.36 7.19 2.26
C ARG A 203 20.26 7.67 1.31
N ALA A 204 20.59 7.90 0.05
CA ALA A 204 19.61 8.33 -0.96
C ALA A 204 18.65 7.19 -1.33
N LEU A 205 19.10 5.94 -1.29
CA LEU A 205 18.27 4.78 -1.58
C LEU A 205 17.43 4.40 -0.36
N ALA A 206 17.96 4.50 0.86
CA ALA A 206 17.16 4.40 2.09
C ALA A 206 15.99 5.41 2.10
N ALA A 207 16.24 6.65 1.68
CA ALA A 207 15.18 7.64 1.53
C ALA A 207 14.10 7.27 0.49
N VAL A 208 14.47 6.51 -0.56
CA VAL A 208 13.51 6.05 -1.58
C VAL A 208 12.70 4.88 -1.07
N GLU A 209 13.32 3.97 -0.33
CA GLU A 209 12.68 2.87 0.40
C GLU A 209 11.58 3.40 1.33
N GLU A 210 11.91 4.31 2.23
CA GLU A 210 10.96 4.99 3.14
C GLU A 210 9.76 5.60 2.40
N VAL A 211 10.01 6.30 1.30
CA VAL A 211 8.94 6.89 0.47
C VAL A 211 8.09 5.82 -0.21
N LEU A 212 8.68 4.70 -0.63
CA LEU A 212 7.95 3.59 -1.22
C LEU A 212 7.04 2.90 -0.20
N GLU A 213 7.50 2.75 1.05
CA GLU A 213 6.72 2.16 2.14
C GLU A 213 5.53 3.05 2.53
N LEU A 214 5.75 4.37 2.67
CA LEU A 214 4.67 5.32 2.85
C LEU A 214 3.65 5.26 1.70
N ASN A 215 4.13 5.21 0.46
CA ASN A 215 3.26 5.09 -0.71
C ASN A 215 2.47 3.76 -0.69
N ALA A 216 3.10 2.67 -0.27
CA ALA A 216 2.43 1.38 -0.12
C ALA A 216 1.34 1.44 0.96
N ALA A 217 1.60 2.08 2.10
CA ALA A 217 0.62 2.29 3.16
C ALA A 217 -0.58 3.13 2.68
N ILE A 218 -0.33 4.20 1.92
CA ILE A 218 -1.39 5.01 1.28
C ILE A 218 -2.26 4.14 0.37
N LEU A 219 -1.64 3.34 -0.50
CA LEU A 219 -2.36 2.46 -1.43
C LEU A 219 -3.26 1.45 -0.68
N LEU A 220 -2.75 0.87 0.41
CA LEU A 220 -3.51 -0.07 1.23
C LEU A 220 -4.68 0.59 1.97
N ALA A 221 -4.49 1.79 2.53
CA ALA A 221 -5.55 2.54 3.19
C ALA A 221 -6.68 2.89 2.21
N PHE A 222 -6.34 3.34 0.99
CA PHE A 222 -7.32 3.60 -0.06
C PHE A 222 -8.00 2.32 -0.55
N TYR A 223 -7.28 1.20 -0.61
CA TYR A 223 -7.87 -0.09 -0.94
C TYR A 223 -8.90 -0.54 0.11
N VAL A 224 -8.60 -0.39 1.40
CA VAL A 224 -9.56 -0.64 2.50
C VAL A 224 -10.79 0.26 2.36
N ALA A 225 -10.59 1.56 2.10
CA ALA A 225 -11.69 2.50 1.89
C ALA A 225 -12.57 2.12 0.68
N GLN A 226 -11.96 1.71 -0.44
CA GLN A 226 -12.66 1.23 -1.63
C GLN A 226 -13.50 0.00 -1.31
N GLN A 227 -12.89 -1.03 -0.69
CA GLN A 227 -13.59 -2.27 -0.32
C GLN A 227 -14.70 -2.01 0.70
N GLY A 228 -14.49 -1.10 1.65
CA GLY A 228 -15.51 -0.65 2.59
C GLY A 228 -16.69 0.03 1.90
N TRP A 229 -16.42 0.91 0.93
CA TRP A 229 -17.46 1.63 0.17
C TRP A 229 -18.32 0.69 -0.69
N GLU A 230 -17.69 -0.30 -1.33
CA GLU A 230 -18.39 -1.36 -2.06
C GLU A 230 -19.40 -2.12 -1.18
N VAL A 231 -19.10 -2.29 0.11
CA VAL A 231 -20.03 -2.92 1.05
C VAL A 231 -21.24 -2.02 1.30
N SER A 232 -21.03 -0.71 1.53
CA SER A 232 -22.10 0.25 1.80
C SER A 232 -23.12 0.32 0.66
N THR A 233 -22.63 0.40 -0.58
CA THR A 233 -23.50 0.56 -1.76
C THR A 233 -24.34 -0.69 -2.04
N ARG A 234 -23.87 -1.89 -1.68
CA ARG A 234 -24.64 -3.15 -1.83
C ARG A 234 -25.77 -3.29 -0.80
N HIS A 235 -25.63 -2.74 0.41
CA HIS A 235 -26.69 -2.80 1.41
C HIS A 235 -27.81 -1.78 1.20
N ILE A 236 -27.53 -0.67 0.50
CA ILE A 236 -28.53 0.39 0.24
C ILE A 236 -29.45 0.03 -0.94
N ARG A 237 -29.02 -0.84 -1.87
CA ARG A 237 -29.95 -1.40 -2.87
C ARG A 237 -30.79 -2.46 -2.19
N PRO A 238 -32.12 -2.25 -2.02
CA PRO A 238 -32.98 -3.34 -1.59
C PRO A 238 -32.81 -4.47 -2.59
N SER A 239 -32.78 -5.71 -2.10
CA SER A 239 -33.00 -6.91 -2.89
C SER A 239 -34.42 -6.85 -3.47
N GLY A 240 -34.59 -6.00 -4.48
CA GLY A 240 -35.82 -5.80 -5.22
C GLY A 240 -35.97 -6.90 -6.24
N THR A 241 -36.92 -7.78 -5.95
CA THR A 241 -37.72 -8.60 -6.87
C THR A 241 -36.95 -9.55 -7.79
N HIS A 242 -36.76 -10.77 -7.29
CA HIS A 242 -37.06 -11.95 -8.10
C HIS A 242 -38.53 -12.29 -7.93
#